data_AF-A0A2D6RSI3-F1
#
_entry.id   AF-A0A2D6RSI3-F1
#
_cell.length_a   1.000
_cell.length_b   1.000
_cell.length_c   1.000
_cell.angle_alpha   90.00
_cell.angle_beta   90.00
_cell.angle_gamma   90.00
#
_symmetry.space_group_name_H-M   'P 1'
#
loop_
_entity.id
_entity.type
_entity.pdbx_description
1 polymer ?
#
loop_
_entity_poly.entity_id
_entity_poly.type
_entity_poly.pdbx_seq_one_letter_code
_entity_poly.pdbx_strand_id
1 'polypeptide(L)'
;MYSSSVATSNPVVEQFNINKQNLSNLKRDISPLVNAASELAQTARDMRAHVVATTGSSKALIFSPQGDSIQSKQLIKLLDGAKDTLKSFASKAKSLDQEVDFFSNHQDGLFQGNVAAIPQAHKVNWCTGQVEKILKRASKLGADQGPKVTTAVNNLRIAAQYTRQNIQSDLDTNVVALNRNIH
;
A
#
# COMPACT_ATOMS: atom_id res chain seq x y z
N MET A 1 31.79 -5.34 -44.91
CA MET A 1 31.99 -4.35 -43.83
C MET A 1 30.69 -4.24 -43.06
N TYR A 2 30.61 -4.81 -41.85
CA TYR A 2 29.43 -4.68 -40.99
C TYR A 2 29.43 -3.26 -40.39
N SER A 3 28.44 -2.45 -40.74
CA SER A 3 28.15 -1.20 -40.05
C SER A 3 27.54 -1.52 -38.69
N SER A 4 28.36 -1.50 -37.65
CA SER A 4 27.89 -1.44 -36.27
C SER A 4 27.37 -0.03 -36.02
N SER A 5 26.05 0.16 -36.12
CA SER A 5 25.39 1.36 -35.64
C SER A 5 25.52 1.39 -34.12
N VAL A 6 26.54 2.10 -33.62
CA VAL A 6 26.65 2.43 -32.20
C VAL A 6 25.51 3.40 -31.89
N ALA A 7 24.41 2.88 -31.33
CA ALA A 7 23.38 3.71 -30.72
C ALA A 7 24.05 4.50 -29.59
N THR A 8 24.36 5.76 -29.84
CA THR A 8 24.88 6.68 -28.84
C THR A 8 23.73 7.08 -27.93
N SER A 9 23.45 6.28 -26.88
CA SER A 9 22.48 6.68 -25.86
C SER A 9 23.02 7.93 -25.15
N ASN A 10 22.19 8.98 -25.07
CA ASN A 10 22.54 10.14 -24.27
C ASN A 10 22.32 9.76 -22.79
N PRO A 11 23.37 9.72 -21.95
CA PRO A 11 23.27 9.23 -20.57
C PRO A 11 22.29 10.06 -19.72
N VAL A 12 22.09 11.33 -20.05
CA VAL A 12 21.11 12.21 -19.38
C VAL A 12 19.67 11.78 -19.70
N VAL A 13 19.41 11.40 -20.96
CA VAL A 13 18.10 10.90 -21.41
C VAL A 13 17.83 9.51 -20.83
N GLU A 14 18.86 8.66 -20.78
CA GLU A 14 18.76 7.32 -20.20
C GLU A 14 18.42 7.37 -18.70
N GLN A 15 19.14 8.19 -17.93
CA GLN A 15 18.86 8.38 -16.51
C GLN A 15 17.47 8.96 -16.25
N PHE A 16 17.01 9.87 -17.11
CA PHE A 16 15.65 10.39 -17.05
C PHE A 16 14.61 9.27 -17.26
N ASN A 17 14.78 8.41 -18.26
CA ASN A 17 13.88 7.29 -18.51
C ASN A 17 13.87 6.28 -17.36
N ILE A 18 15.03 6.01 -16.74
CA ILE A 18 15.12 5.18 -15.53
C ILE A 18 14.28 5.77 -14.39
N ASN A 19 14.40 7.08 -14.15
CA ASN A 19 13.60 7.77 -13.14
C ASN A 19 12.09 7.63 -13.40
N LYS A 20 11.64 7.80 -14.66
CA LYS A 20 10.24 7.58 -15.05
C LYS A 20 9.79 6.15 -14.77
N GLN A 21 10.60 5.16 -15.16
CA GLN A 21 10.27 3.76 -14.96
C GLN A 21 10.16 3.41 -13.47
N ASN A 22 11.08 3.91 -12.64
CA ASN A 22 11.05 3.70 -11.20
C ASN A 22 9.76 4.22 -10.55
N LEU A 23 9.32 5.42 -10.94
CA LEU A 23 8.07 6.00 -10.45
C LEU A 23 6.85 5.23 -10.96
N SER A 24 6.85 4.82 -12.23
CA SER A 24 5.76 4.02 -12.80
C SER A 24 5.63 2.66 -12.11
N ASN A 25 6.75 2.00 -11.80
CA ASN A 25 6.77 0.76 -11.05
C ASN A 25 6.23 0.99 -9.64
N LEU A 26 6.73 2.01 -8.94
CA LEU A 26 6.24 2.32 -7.60
C LEU A 26 4.74 2.63 -7.58
N LYS A 27 4.24 3.38 -8.57
CA LYS A 27 2.81 3.69 -8.71
C LYS A 27 1.97 2.43 -8.84
N ARG A 28 2.38 1.54 -9.75
CA ARG A 28 1.73 0.24 -9.98
C ARG A 28 1.65 -0.57 -8.68
N ASP A 29 2.69 -0.51 -7.86
CA ASP A 29 2.79 -1.32 -6.65
C ASP A 29 2.05 -0.68 -5.46
N ILE A 30 2.06 0.66 -5.30
CA ILE A 30 1.44 1.36 -4.16
C ILE A 30 -0.06 1.62 -4.32
N SER A 31 -0.56 1.91 -5.53
CA SER A 31 -1.99 2.27 -5.72
C SER A 31 -2.95 1.15 -5.29
N PRO A 32 -2.70 -0.15 -5.61
CA PRO A 32 -3.57 -1.23 -5.14
C PRO A 32 -3.60 -1.37 -3.61
N LEU A 33 -2.47 -1.07 -2.94
CA LEU A 33 -2.35 -1.17 -1.48
C LEU A 33 -3.24 -0.16 -0.76
N VAL A 34 -3.44 1.04 -1.33
CA VAL A 34 -4.33 2.07 -0.77
C VAL A 34 -5.77 1.57 -0.70
N ASN A 35 -6.26 1.01 -1.80
CA ASN A 35 -7.64 0.53 -1.91
C ASN A 35 -7.85 -0.71 -1.03
N ALA A 36 -6.97 -1.70 -1.14
CA ALA A 36 -7.06 -2.94 -0.36
C ALA A 36 -7.05 -2.68 1.15
N ALA A 37 -6.17 -1.80 1.64
CA ALA A 37 -6.13 -1.45 3.06
C ALA A 37 -7.38 -0.69 3.52
N SER A 38 -7.93 0.19 2.68
CA SER A 38 -9.17 0.92 2.99
C SER A 38 -10.36 -0.03 3.07
N GLU A 39 -10.47 -0.97 2.14
CA GLU A 39 -11.52 -1.99 2.12
C GLU A 39 -11.41 -2.91 3.33
N LEU A 40 -10.22 -3.42 3.67
CA LEU A 40 -10.07 -4.25 4.87
C LEU A 40 -10.35 -3.48 6.17
N ALA A 41 -10.02 -2.19 6.24
CA ALA A 41 -10.40 -1.37 7.38
C ALA A 41 -11.92 -1.23 7.50
N GLN A 42 -12.63 -1.14 6.37
CA GLN A 42 -14.09 -1.12 6.33
C GLN A 42 -14.66 -2.49 6.75
N THR A 43 -14.14 -3.59 6.22
CA THR A 43 -14.50 -4.95 6.64
C THR A 43 -14.35 -5.15 8.15
N ALA A 44 -13.24 -4.66 8.73
CA ALA A 44 -13.01 -4.71 10.18
C ALA A 44 -14.09 -3.97 10.96
N ARG A 45 -14.53 -2.81 10.46
CA ARG A 45 -15.60 -2.00 11.05
C ARG A 45 -16.95 -2.71 10.98
N ASP A 46 -17.25 -3.35 9.86
CA ASP A 46 -18.54 -4.01 9.64
C ASP A 46 -18.66 -5.30 10.47
N MET A 47 -17.60 -6.11 10.52
CA MET A 47 -17.51 -7.26 11.44
C MET A 47 -17.69 -6.81 12.88
N ARG A 48 -17.06 -5.70 13.29
CA ARG A 48 -17.19 -5.17 14.65
C ARG A 48 -18.63 -4.77 14.95
N ALA A 49 -19.29 -4.07 14.03
CA ALA A 49 -20.69 -3.68 14.18
C ALA A 49 -21.58 -4.92 14.34
N HIS A 50 -21.34 -5.96 13.54
CA HIS A 50 -22.06 -7.22 13.65
C HIS A 50 -21.86 -7.90 15.02
N VAL A 51 -20.62 -8.03 15.48
CA VAL A 51 -20.32 -8.62 16.80
C VAL A 51 -21.03 -7.87 17.93
N VAL A 52 -21.00 -6.52 17.89
CA VAL A 52 -21.69 -5.68 18.88
C VAL A 52 -23.20 -5.85 18.82
N ALA A 53 -23.80 -5.94 17.63
CA ALA A 53 -25.24 -6.14 17.49
C ALA A 53 -25.68 -7.52 18.00
N THR A 54 -24.89 -8.57 17.74
CA THR A 54 -25.21 -9.95 18.11
C THR A 54 -24.98 -10.24 19.59
N THR A 55 -23.96 -9.63 20.21
CA THR A 55 -23.53 -9.96 21.59
C THR A 55 -23.66 -8.81 22.60
N GLY A 56 -24.06 -7.63 22.15
CA GLY A 56 -23.95 -6.39 22.92
C GLY A 56 -22.50 -6.03 23.24
N SER A 57 -22.29 -5.18 24.24
CA SER A 57 -20.97 -4.83 24.79
C SER A 57 -20.52 -5.80 25.92
N SER A 58 -21.15 -6.97 26.01
CA SER A 58 -20.98 -7.93 27.09
C SER A 58 -19.73 -8.82 26.91
N LYS A 59 -19.44 -9.72 27.86
CA LYS A 59 -18.38 -10.74 27.75
C LYS A 59 -18.95 -12.09 27.25
N ALA A 60 -19.83 -12.06 26.24
CA ALA A 60 -20.39 -13.28 25.68
C ALA A 60 -19.30 -14.13 25.00
N LEU A 61 -19.44 -15.45 25.08
CA LEU A 61 -18.60 -16.39 24.33
C LEU A 61 -19.15 -16.55 22.91
N ILE A 62 -18.27 -16.44 21.93
CA ILE A 62 -18.55 -16.67 20.51
C ILE A 62 -17.75 -17.89 20.09
N PHE A 63 -18.39 -18.82 19.40
CA PHE A 63 -17.77 -20.07 18.96
C PHE A 63 -17.45 -20.03 17.47
N SER A 64 -16.25 -20.44 17.09
CA SER A 64 -15.89 -20.67 15.70
C SER A 64 -16.57 -21.97 15.19
N PRO A 65 -16.68 -22.15 13.86
CA PRO A 65 -17.12 -23.41 13.27
C PRO A 65 -16.28 -24.63 13.71
N GLN A 66 -15.02 -24.41 14.11
CA GLN A 66 -14.10 -25.45 14.56
C GLN A 66 -14.26 -25.81 16.04
N GLY A 67 -15.13 -25.10 16.77
CA GLY A 67 -15.41 -25.36 18.18
C GLY A 67 -14.58 -24.54 19.17
N ASP A 68 -13.63 -23.74 18.70
CA ASP A 68 -12.90 -22.79 19.54
C ASP A 68 -13.82 -21.65 20.00
N SER A 69 -13.47 -20.98 21.10
CA SER A 69 -14.26 -19.85 21.61
C SER A 69 -13.41 -18.63 21.92
N ILE A 70 -14.01 -17.46 21.74
CA ILE A 70 -13.43 -16.17 22.09
C ILE A 70 -14.48 -15.30 22.80
N GLN A 71 -14.04 -14.46 23.74
CA GLN A 71 -14.94 -13.45 24.29
C GLN A 71 -15.21 -12.35 23.26
N SER A 72 -16.47 -11.96 23.10
CA SER A 72 -16.86 -10.89 22.17
C SER A 72 -16.10 -9.59 22.42
N LYS A 73 -15.84 -9.21 23.67
CA LYS A 73 -15.00 -8.05 24.03
C LYS A 73 -13.56 -8.15 23.51
N GLN A 74 -12.97 -9.35 23.49
CA GLN A 74 -11.63 -9.57 22.93
C GLN A 74 -11.67 -9.48 21.41
N LEU A 75 -12.67 -10.10 20.78
CA LEU A 75 -12.88 -10.04 19.34
C LEU A 75 -13.07 -8.59 18.83
N ILE A 76 -13.88 -7.79 19.54
CA ILE A 76 -14.07 -6.36 19.25
C ILE A 76 -12.73 -5.60 19.32
N LYS A 77 -11.88 -5.88 20.31
CA LYS A 77 -10.55 -5.25 20.42
C LYS A 77 -9.63 -5.61 19.26
N LEU A 78 -9.64 -6.87 18.82
CA LEU A 78 -8.86 -7.31 17.65
C LEU A 78 -9.32 -6.56 16.39
N LEU A 79 -10.63 -6.45 16.20
CA LEU A 79 -11.23 -5.74 15.07
C LEU A 79 -10.93 -4.24 15.10
N ASP A 80 -11.02 -3.59 16.27
CA ASP A 80 -10.66 -2.18 16.43
C ASP A 80 -9.18 -1.93 16.12
N GLY A 81 -8.28 -2.76 16.67
CA GLY A 81 -6.85 -2.64 16.40
C GLY A 81 -6.50 -2.87 14.93
N ALA A 82 -7.14 -3.84 14.27
CA ALA A 82 -6.95 -4.10 12.85
C ALA A 82 -7.42 -2.92 11.98
N LYS A 83 -8.65 -2.43 12.24
CA LYS A 83 -9.24 -1.26 11.57
C LYS A 83 -8.33 -0.04 11.66
N ASP A 84 -7.86 0.31 12.86
CA ASP A 84 -7.04 1.50 13.08
C ASP A 84 -5.67 1.38 12.39
N THR A 85 -5.07 0.19 12.44
CA THR A 85 -3.79 -0.10 11.77
C THR A 85 -3.93 0.02 10.25
N LEU A 86 -4.95 -0.60 9.66
CA LEU A 86 -5.18 -0.60 8.22
C LEU A 86 -5.54 0.81 7.71
N LYS A 87 -6.35 1.57 8.46
CA LYS A 87 -6.66 2.96 8.13
C LYS A 87 -5.42 3.86 8.17
N SER A 88 -4.55 3.68 9.17
CA SER A 88 -3.29 4.41 9.28
C SER A 88 -2.35 4.10 8.11
N PHE A 89 -2.22 2.82 7.75
CA PHE A 89 -1.45 2.40 6.59
C PHE A 89 -2.01 2.97 5.29
N ALA A 90 -3.32 2.84 5.05
CA ALA A 90 -3.98 3.37 3.85
C ALA A 90 -3.74 4.88 3.68
N SER A 91 -3.81 5.66 4.77
CA SER A 91 -3.52 7.09 4.72
C SER A 91 -2.06 7.40 4.32
N LYS A 92 -1.10 6.63 4.84
CA LYS A 92 0.32 6.81 4.51
C LYS A 92 0.64 6.39 3.09
N ALA A 93 0.09 5.25 2.65
CA ALA A 93 0.20 4.76 1.29
C ALA A 93 -0.41 5.75 0.29
N LYS A 94 -1.59 6.32 0.61
CA LYS A 94 -2.25 7.34 -0.22
C LYS A 94 -1.41 8.61 -0.36
N SER A 95 -0.79 9.07 0.72
CA SER A 95 0.10 10.24 0.65
C SER A 95 1.33 9.98 -0.23
N LEU A 96 1.89 8.76 -0.21
CA LEU A 96 2.99 8.38 -1.09
C LEU A 96 2.52 8.26 -2.55
N ASP A 97 1.37 7.64 -2.78
CA ASP A 97 0.73 7.51 -4.09
C ASP A 97 0.52 8.88 -4.77
N GLN A 98 0.02 9.86 -4.01
CA GLN A 98 -0.15 11.24 -4.46
C GLN A 98 1.19 11.95 -4.75
N GLU A 99 2.22 11.69 -3.96
CA GLU A 99 3.57 12.23 -4.20
C GLU A 99 4.15 11.68 -5.51
N VAL A 100 3.97 10.38 -5.77
CA VAL A 100 4.38 9.73 -7.02
C VAL A 100 3.63 10.31 -8.21
N ASP A 101 2.31 10.51 -8.11
CA ASP A 101 1.52 11.14 -9.18
C ASP A 101 1.97 12.55 -9.47
N PHE A 102 2.14 13.36 -8.41
CA PHE A 102 2.62 14.72 -8.54
C PHE A 102 3.96 14.72 -9.28
N PHE A 103 4.95 13.97 -8.80
CA PHE A 103 6.28 14.03 -9.39
C PHE A 103 6.33 13.44 -10.80
N SER A 104 5.57 12.38 -11.08
CA SER A 104 5.49 11.77 -12.41
C SER A 104 4.96 12.72 -13.46
N ASN A 105 3.96 13.55 -13.11
CA ASN A 105 3.37 14.54 -14.01
C ASN A 105 4.23 15.80 -14.19
N HIS A 106 5.11 16.12 -13.24
CA HIS A 106 5.93 17.34 -13.30
C HIS A 106 7.34 17.10 -13.85
N GLN A 107 7.89 15.89 -13.78
CA GLN A 107 9.26 15.61 -14.24
C GLN A 107 9.44 15.82 -15.75
N ASP A 108 8.42 15.56 -16.58
CA ASP A 108 8.47 15.79 -18.02
C ASP A 108 8.58 17.28 -18.35
N GLY A 109 7.78 18.12 -17.69
CA GLY A 109 7.85 19.57 -17.82
C GLY A 109 9.18 20.15 -17.32
N LEU A 110 9.75 19.58 -16.26
CA LEU A 110 11.08 19.97 -15.77
C LEU A 110 12.20 19.57 -16.74
N PHE A 111 12.10 18.39 -17.36
CA PHE A 111 13.09 17.91 -18.31
C PHE A 111 13.06 18.65 -19.64
N GLN A 112 11.86 18.88 -20.19
CA GLN A 112 11.65 19.59 -21.47
C GLN A 112 11.68 21.11 -21.32
N GLY A 113 11.39 21.62 -20.12
CA GLY A 113 11.28 23.05 -19.85
C GLY A 113 12.58 23.78 -20.12
N ASN A 114 12.50 24.83 -20.94
CA ASN A 114 13.59 25.74 -21.22
C ASN A 114 13.78 26.71 -20.02
N VAL A 115 14.01 26.17 -18.82
CA VAL A 115 14.41 26.96 -17.65
C VAL A 115 15.78 27.55 -17.99
N ALA A 116 15.76 28.79 -18.47
CA ALA A 116 16.91 29.48 -19.02
C ALA A 116 18.08 29.40 -18.01
N ALA A 117 19.22 28.90 -18.50
CA ALA A 117 20.50 28.74 -17.79
C ALA A 117 20.75 27.48 -16.92
N ILE A 118 19.85 26.51 -16.79
CA ILE A 118 20.17 25.24 -16.09
C ILE A 118 20.48 24.11 -17.08
N PRO A 119 21.69 23.52 -17.05
CA PRO A 119 22.02 22.35 -17.86
C PRO A 119 21.07 21.18 -17.61
N GLN A 120 20.70 20.45 -18.67
CA GLN A 120 19.78 19.31 -18.59
C GLN A 120 20.27 18.23 -17.60
N ALA A 121 21.58 17.98 -17.55
CA ALA A 121 22.20 17.06 -16.59
C ALA A 121 21.90 17.44 -15.12
N HIS A 122 21.90 18.74 -14.78
CA HIS A 122 21.60 19.20 -13.42
C HIS A 122 20.13 18.99 -13.08
N LYS A 123 19.21 19.22 -14.04
CA LYS A 123 17.78 18.95 -13.87
C LYS A 123 17.53 17.46 -13.63
N VAL A 124 18.18 16.59 -14.40
CA VAL A 124 18.09 15.13 -14.22
C VAL A 124 18.67 14.69 -12.88
N ASN A 125 19.84 15.19 -12.48
CA ASN A 125 20.42 14.87 -11.16
C ASN A 125 19.50 15.28 -10.02
N TRP A 126 18.88 16.46 -10.11
CA TRP A 126 17.87 16.89 -9.12
C TRP A 126 16.67 15.95 -9.12
N CYS A 127 16.16 15.55 -10.28
CA CYS A 127 15.06 14.60 -10.39
C CYS A 127 15.42 13.25 -9.77
N THR A 128 16.60 12.72 -10.06
CA THR A 128 17.12 11.48 -9.47
C THR A 128 17.11 11.57 -7.94
N GLY A 129 17.60 12.68 -7.37
CA GLY A 129 17.58 12.88 -5.93
C GLY A 129 16.18 12.95 -5.30
N GLN A 130 15.15 13.37 -6.05
CA GLN A 130 13.76 13.30 -5.58
C GLN A 130 13.21 11.88 -5.68
N VAL A 131 13.45 11.18 -6.79
CA VAL A 131 13.06 9.78 -6.95
C VAL A 131 13.65 8.90 -5.86
N GLU A 132 14.94 9.08 -5.53
CA GLU A 132 15.60 8.36 -4.43
C GLU A 132 14.92 8.60 -3.07
N LYS A 133 14.49 9.84 -2.79
CA LYS A 133 13.76 10.16 -1.54
C LYS A 133 12.41 9.46 -1.50
N ILE A 134 11.67 9.47 -2.60
CA ILE A 134 10.37 8.80 -2.73
C ILE A 134 10.54 7.29 -2.53
N LEU A 135 11.51 6.67 -3.20
CA LEU A 135 11.82 5.24 -3.05
C LEU A 135 12.23 4.88 -1.61
N LYS A 136 13.07 5.71 -0.97
CA LYS A 136 13.45 5.51 0.44
C LYS A 136 12.25 5.59 1.38
N ARG A 137 11.32 6.49 1.12
CA ARG A 137 10.08 6.63 1.89
C ARG A 137 9.16 5.42 1.68
N ALA A 138 9.06 4.90 0.46
CA ALA A 138 8.34 3.66 0.14
C ALA A 138 8.91 2.47 0.91
N SER A 139 10.24 2.29 0.88
CA SER A 139 10.93 1.25 1.62
C SER A 139 10.68 1.34 3.13
N LYS A 140 10.75 2.54 3.72
CA LYS A 140 10.42 2.75 5.14
C LYS A 140 8.96 2.43 5.45
N LEU A 141 8.02 2.79 4.57
CA LEU A 141 6.61 2.44 4.76
C LEU A 141 6.44 0.91 4.85
N GLY A 142 7.07 0.16 3.96
CA GLY A 142 7.08 -1.30 3.98
C GLY A 142 7.71 -1.87 5.25
N ALA A 143 8.90 -1.41 5.64
CA ALA A 143 9.60 -1.88 6.83
C ALA A 143 8.84 -1.58 8.14
N ASP A 144 8.31 -0.36 8.28
CA ASP A 144 7.69 0.11 9.53
C ASP A 144 6.24 -0.37 9.70
N GLN A 145 5.52 -0.52 8.58
CA GLN A 145 4.09 -0.87 8.60
C GLN A 145 3.81 -2.32 8.18
N GLY A 146 4.67 -2.94 7.36
CA GLY A 146 4.48 -4.30 6.85
C GLY A 146 4.13 -5.31 7.95
N PRO A 147 4.95 -5.46 9.01
CA PRO A 147 4.64 -6.37 10.10
C PRO A 147 3.30 -6.07 10.79
N LYS A 148 2.96 -4.78 10.97
CA LYS A 148 1.71 -4.36 11.61
C LYS A 148 0.49 -4.67 10.76
N VAL A 149 0.59 -4.44 9.44
CA VAL A 149 -0.46 -4.79 8.47
C VAL A 149 -0.65 -6.30 8.45
N THR A 150 0.42 -7.09 8.42
CA THR A 150 0.34 -8.55 8.51
C THR A 150 -0.39 -9.02 9.77
N THR A 151 -0.07 -8.44 10.93
CA THR A 151 -0.79 -8.73 12.19
C THR A 151 -2.26 -8.33 12.11
N ALA A 152 -2.57 -7.15 11.56
CA ALA A 152 -3.95 -6.67 11.40
C ALA A 152 -4.79 -7.59 10.48
N VAL A 153 -4.20 -8.03 9.37
CA VAL A 153 -4.82 -9.00 8.45
C VAL A 153 -5.07 -10.34 9.13
N ASN A 154 -4.10 -10.84 9.91
CA ASN A 154 -4.29 -12.07 10.67
C ASN A 154 -5.40 -11.95 11.72
N ASN A 155 -5.47 -10.82 12.42
CA ASN A 155 -6.56 -10.54 13.35
C ASN A 155 -7.93 -10.52 12.64
N LEU A 156 -8.01 -9.99 11.41
CA LEU A 156 -9.25 -10.02 10.62
C LEU A 156 -9.62 -11.45 10.21
N ARG A 157 -8.66 -12.26 9.78
CA ARG A 157 -8.92 -13.68 9.45
C ARG A 157 -9.44 -14.45 10.66
N ILE A 158 -8.81 -14.25 11.83
CA ILE A 158 -9.30 -14.82 13.09
C ILE A 158 -10.75 -14.35 13.31
N ALA A 159 -11.01 -13.05 13.21
CA ALA A 159 -12.34 -12.51 13.44
C ALA A 159 -13.43 -13.00 12.47
N ALA A 160 -13.06 -13.25 11.22
CA ALA A 160 -13.93 -13.81 10.20
C ALA A 160 -14.46 -15.20 10.60
N GLN A 161 -13.61 -16.02 11.23
CA GLN A 161 -14.03 -17.35 11.73
C GLN A 161 -15.15 -17.27 12.76
N TYR A 162 -15.21 -16.21 13.55
CA TYR A 162 -16.20 -16.04 14.63
C TYR A 162 -17.46 -15.28 14.21
N THR A 163 -17.48 -14.65 13.03
CA THR A 163 -18.58 -13.76 12.62
C THR A 163 -19.60 -14.39 11.65
N ARG A 164 -19.37 -15.63 11.19
CA ARG A 164 -20.27 -16.40 10.27
C ARG A 164 -20.72 -15.64 9.01
N GLN A 165 -20.02 -14.58 8.63
CA GLN A 165 -20.37 -13.76 7.49
C GLN A 165 -19.67 -14.33 6.24
N ASN A 166 -20.36 -14.37 5.09
CA ASN A 166 -19.83 -14.80 3.78
C ASN A 166 -18.76 -13.82 3.23
N ILE A 167 -17.77 -13.45 4.05
CA ILE A 167 -16.69 -12.51 3.71
C ILE A 167 -15.43 -13.28 3.26
N GLN A 168 -15.42 -14.61 3.37
CA GLN A 168 -14.22 -15.41 3.05
C GLN A 168 -13.69 -15.13 1.63
N SER A 169 -14.59 -14.98 0.64
CA SER A 169 -14.23 -14.63 -0.75
C SER A 169 -13.60 -13.22 -0.88
N ASP A 170 -14.15 -12.21 -0.19
CA ASP A 170 -13.66 -10.84 -0.26
C ASP A 170 -12.36 -10.66 0.53
N LEU A 171 -12.24 -11.37 1.66
CA LEU A 171 -11.00 -11.49 2.43
C LEU A 171 -9.91 -12.12 1.58
N ASP A 172 -10.15 -13.28 0.98
CA ASP A 172 -9.13 -14.00 0.22
C ASP A 172 -8.64 -13.18 -0.99
N THR A 173 -9.55 -12.49 -1.69
CA THR A 173 -9.20 -11.60 -2.81
C THR A 173 -8.31 -10.42 -2.36
N ASN A 174 -8.71 -9.73 -1.28
CA ASN A 174 -8.00 -8.54 -0.81
C ASN A 174 -6.69 -8.86 -0.08
N VAL A 175 -6.65 -10.00 0.60
CA VAL A 175 -5.45 -10.54 1.23
C VAL A 175 -4.42 -10.97 0.21
N VAL A 176 -4.83 -11.61 -0.89
CA VAL A 176 -3.92 -11.96 -1.99
C VAL A 176 -3.33 -10.71 -2.63
N ALA A 177 -4.13 -9.64 -2.81
CA ALA A 177 -3.65 -8.37 -3.34
C ALA A 177 -2.61 -7.69 -2.43
N LEU A 178 -2.77 -7.78 -1.10
CA LEU A 178 -1.80 -7.24 -0.13
C LEU A 178 -0.54 -8.12 -0.04
N ASN A 179 -0.67 -9.43 0.12
CA ASN A 179 0.48 -10.31 0.31
C ASN A 179 1.38 -10.44 -0.93
N ARG A 180 0.85 -10.27 -2.15
CA ARG A 180 1.67 -10.27 -3.37
C ARG A 180 2.56 -9.04 -3.52
N ASN A 181 2.23 -7.94 -2.85
CA ASN A 181 2.83 -6.62 -3.10
C ASN A 181 3.50 -6.00 -1.84
N ILE A 182 3.49 -6.69 -0.70
CA ILE A 182 4.17 -6.27 0.54
C ILE A 182 5.64 -6.79 0.59
N HIS A 183 6.01 -7.74 -0.27
CA HIS A 183 7.35 -8.34 -0.32
C HIS A 183 8.30 -7.62 -1.28
#